data_AF-X0WS11-F1
#
_entry.id   AF-X0WS11-F1
#
_cell.length_a   1.000
_cell.length_b   1.000
_cell.length_c   1.000
_cell.angle_alpha   90.00
_cell.angle_beta   90.00
_cell.angle_gamma   90.00
#
_symmetry.space_group_name_H-M   'P 1'
#
loop_
_entity.id
_entity.type
_entity.pdbx_description
1 polymer ?
#
loop_
_entity_poly.entity_id
_entity_poly.type
_entity_poly.pdbx_seq_one_letter_code
_entity_poly.pdbx_strand_id
1 'polypeptide(L)'
;MTKTKSTKATKATKATKPTSTKSTKSKKVTKKVAAVAAPVVAAPVVAEPVVAAPAEVAVPTLGDSFAELLGHLQSLRSNLTKVTGQVRALQKRADRELKNAQKLSKKRSKRTGNRAPSGFVKPTKISMELANFLGKPKGTEMARTEVTREINGYIRAHNLQDPKNG
;
A
#
# COMPACT_ATOMS: atom_id res chain seq x y z
N MET A 1 -17.32 -48.72 25.35
CA MET A 1 -17.46 -48.87 23.88
C MET A 1 -17.16 -47.50 23.26
N THR A 2 -15.93 -47.30 22.77
CA THR A 2 -15.57 -47.19 21.32
C THR A 2 -16.24 -45.99 20.63
N LYS A 3 -15.58 -45.06 19.93
CA LYS A 3 -14.22 -44.93 19.38
C LYS A 3 -14.05 -43.46 18.91
N THR A 4 -12.92 -42.84 19.24
CA THR A 4 -12.06 -41.94 18.42
C THR A 4 -12.58 -41.35 17.10
N LYS A 5 -12.31 -40.05 16.86
CA LYS A 5 -11.43 -39.63 15.75
C LYS A 5 -10.69 -38.31 16.03
N SER A 6 -9.41 -38.45 16.35
CA SER A 6 -8.35 -37.45 16.17
C SER A 6 -8.02 -37.33 14.69
N THR A 7 -7.69 -36.13 14.19
CA THR A 7 -6.49 -35.95 13.36
C THR A 7 -6.02 -34.49 13.38
N LYS A 8 -4.94 -34.33 14.13
CA LYS A 8 -4.04 -33.18 14.25
C LYS A 8 -3.24 -33.03 12.96
N ALA A 9 -3.15 -31.80 12.46
CA ALA A 9 -2.31 -31.40 11.35
C ALA A 9 -0.81 -31.60 11.66
N THR A 10 -0.10 -32.27 10.74
CA THR A 10 1.36 -32.34 10.69
C THR A 10 1.87 -31.45 9.56
N LYS A 11 2.86 -30.62 9.91
CA LYS A 11 3.63 -29.72 9.05
C LYS A 11 5.05 -30.28 8.97
N ALA A 12 5.55 -30.53 7.76
CA ALA A 12 6.97 -30.70 7.44
C ALA A 12 7.14 -30.50 5.92
N THR A 13 7.64 -29.32 5.49
CA THR A 13 9.01 -29.09 4.94
C THR A 13 9.31 -29.83 3.63
N LYS A 14 9.63 -29.08 2.55
CA LYS A 14 10.95 -29.09 1.85
C LYS A 14 10.92 -28.38 0.47
N ALA A 15 11.99 -27.59 0.23
CA ALA A 15 12.59 -27.05 -1.01
C ALA A 15 11.76 -26.10 -1.91
N THR A 16 12.08 -24.83 -2.20
CA THR A 16 13.28 -24.12 -2.75
C THR A 16 13.77 -24.57 -4.14
N LYS A 17 13.23 -23.93 -5.19
CA LYS A 17 13.82 -23.22 -6.38
C LYS A 17 15.03 -23.90 -7.11
N PRO A 18 15.08 -24.02 -8.47
CA PRO A 18 15.21 -22.90 -9.43
C PRO A 18 14.34 -22.96 -10.70
N THR A 19 13.75 -21.83 -11.13
CA THR A 19 14.27 -20.91 -12.17
C THR A 19 14.77 -21.63 -13.43
N SER A 20 13.95 -21.68 -14.48
CA SER A 20 14.46 -21.69 -15.85
C SER A 20 13.96 -20.45 -16.59
N THR A 21 14.94 -19.66 -16.95
CA THR A 21 14.88 -18.42 -17.69
C THR A 21 14.73 -18.69 -19.18
N LYS A 22 13.77 -18.02 -19.79
CA LYS A 22 13.93 -17.16 -20.99
C LYS A 22 14.81 -17.71 -22.13
N SER A 23 14.18 -18.24 -23.17
CA SER A 23 14.77 -18.34 -24.52
C SER A 23 14.04 -17.38 -25.47
N THR A 24 14.41 -16.10 -25.40
CA THR A 24 14.07 -15.12 -26.43
C THR A 24 14.96 -15.35 -27.65
N LYS A 25 14.31 -15.73 -28.76
CA LYS A 25 14.90 -16.03 -30.07
C LYS A 25 15.63 -14.80 -30.63
N SER A 26 16.92 -14.98 -30.89
CA SER A 26 17.90 -14.01 -31.34
C SER A 26 17.56 -13.44 -32.72
N LYS A 27 17.52 -12.11 -32.81
CA LYS A 27 17.35 -11.34 -34.04
C LYS A 27 18.70 -11.29 -34.76
N LYS A 28 18.80 -12.00 -35.89
CA LYS A 28 20.00 -12.06 -36.74
C LYS A 28 20.22 -10.71 -37.42
N VAL A 29 21.37 -10.12 -37.14
CA VAL A 29 21.95 -8.98 -37.87
C VAL A 29 22.53 -9.50 -39.18
N THR A 30 22.23 -8.85 -40.29
CA THR A 30 23.08 -8.86 -41.49
C THR A 30 23.23 -7.46 -42.02
N LYS A 31 24.44 -6.94 -41.88
CA LYS A 31 25.00 -5.74 -42.48
C LYS A 31 25.88 -6.22 -43.65
N LYS A 32 25.59 -5.82 -44.89
CA LYS A 32 26.53 -5.85 -46.03
C LYS A 32 26.02 -4.89 -47.12
N VAL A 33 26.50 -3.65 -47.16
CA VAL A 33 27.63 -3.09 -47.95
C VAL A 33 27.20 -2.64 -49.36
N ALA A 34 27.63 -1.41 -49.63
CA ALA A 34 27.50 -0.56 -50.80
C ALA A 34 27.80 -1.20 -52.17
N ALA A 35 27.19 -0.60 -53.21
CA ALA A 35 27.84 -0.38 -54.49
C ALA A 35 27.31 0.92 -55.12
N VAL A 36 28.27 1.73 -55.55
CA VAL A 36 28.18 3.05 -56.20
C VAL A 36 27.84 2.88 -57.69
N ALA A 37 27.05 3.78 -58.25
CA ALA A 37 27.14 4.19 -59.65
C ALA A 37 26.56 5.60 -59.80
N ALA A 38 27.14 6.35 -60.72
CA ALA A 38 27.25 7.80 -60.76
C ALA A 38 26.10 8.47 -61.55
N PRO A 39 26.05 9.82 -61.60
CA PRO A 39 24.87 10.62 -61.86
C PRO A 39 24.61 10.84 -63.36
N VAL A 40 23.35 11.02 -63.73
CA VAL A 40 22.98 11.56 -65.05
C VAL A 40 22.44 12.96 -64.86
N VAL A 41 23.27 13.94 -65.24
CA VAL A 41 22.92 15.35 -65.37
C VAL A 41 22.34 15.53 -66.77
N ALA A 42 21.12 16.05 -66.87
CA ALA A 42 20.61 16.70 -68.07
C ALA A 42 19.73 17.88 -67.65
N ALA A 43 20.40 19.03 -67.55
CA ALA A 43 20.07 20.40 -67.97
C ALA A 43 18.59 20.87 -68.12
N PRO A 44 18.37 22.20 -67.97
CA PRO A 44 17.18 22.81 -67.38
C PRO A 44 16.15 23.27 -68.42
N VAL A 45 14.87 23.34 -68.02
CA VAL A 45 13.86 24.14 -68.71
C VAL A 45 13.50 25.31 -67.79
N VAL A 46 13.92 26.49 -68.20
CA VAL A 46 13.58 27.80 -67.62
C VAL A 46 12.50 28.42 -68.49
N ALA A 47 11.36 28.78 -67.90
CA ALA A 47 10.35 29.78 -68.30
C ALA A 47 9.07 29.50 -67.49
N GLU A 48 8.40 30.36 -66.74
CA GLU A 48 8.43 31.79 -66.42
C GLU A 48 7.61 31.96 -65.11
N PRO A 49 7.88 32.97 -64.27
CA PRO A 49 7.07 33.26 -63.09
C PRO A 49 5.94 34.22 -63.47
N VAL A 50 4.69 33.75 -63.43
CA VAL A 50 3.54 34.64 -63.62
C VAL A 50 2.49 34.43 -62.53
N VAL A 51 2.18 35.56 -61.90
CA VAL A 51 1.00 35.88 -61.08
C VAL A 51 0.99 35.38 -59.63
N ALA A 52 1.41 36.27 -58.74
CA ALA A 52 0.91 36.35 -57.37
C ALA A 52 -0.61 36.63 -57.43
N ALA A 53 -1.40 35.59 -57.17
CA ALA A 53 -2.84 35.68 -56.89
C ALA A 53 -3.04 35.78 -55.36
N PRO A 54 -4.10 36.47 -54.91
CA PRO A 54 -4.18 37.12 -53.60
C PRO A 54 -4.19 36.13 -52.45
N ALA A 55 -3.66 36.56 -51.30
CA ALA A 55 -3.81 35.86 -50.03
C ALA A 55 -5.31 35.70 -49.70
N GLU A 56 -5.87 34.55 -50.03
CA GLU A 56 -7.17 34.11 -49.53
C GLU A 56 -7.03 33.93 -48.01
N VAL A 57 -7.77 34.76 -47.26
CA VAL A 57 -8.03 34.52 -45.85
C VAL A 57 -8.77 33.18 -45.81
N ALA A 58 -8.08 32.12 -45.42
CA ALA A 58 -8.63 30.77 -45.34
C ALA A 58 -9.77 30.74 -44.33
N VAL A 59 -10.99 30.98 -44.80
CA VAL A 59 -12.22 30.72 -44.06
C VAL A 59 -12.24 29.21 -43.82
N PRO A 60 -12.34 28.75 -42.56
CA PRO A 60 -12.29 27.32 -42.27
C PRO A 60 -13.36 26.61 -43.10
N THR A 61 -12.88 25.74 -43.98
CA THR A 61 -13.75 25.00 -44.88
C THR A 61 -14.46 23.91 -44.07
N LEU A 62 -15.58 23.42 -44.59
CA LEU A 62 -16.27 22.29 -43.95
C LEU A 62 -15.35 21.07 -43.76
N GLY A 63 -14.34 20.91 -44.63
CA GLY A 63 -13.29 19.90 -44.50
C GLY A 63 -12.41 20.09 -43.26
N ASP A 64 -12.07 21.33 -42.89
CA ASP A 64 -11.29 21.64 -41.69
C ASP A 64 -12.09 21.29 -40.42
N SER A 65 -13.38 21.60 -40.41
CA SER A 65 -14.30 21.21 -39.32
C SER A 65 -14.42 19.68 -39.16
N PHE A 66 -14.45 18.94 -40.27
CA PHE A 66 -14.43 17.47 -40.23
C PHE A 66 -13.09 16.92 -39.74
N ALA A 67 -11.96 17.51 -40.15
CA ALA A 67 -10.64 17.12 -39.69
C ALA A 67 -10.49 17.35 -38.17
N GLU A 68 -10.99 18.47 -37.66
CA GLU A 68 -11.03 18.77 -36.23
C GLU A 68 -11.91 17.76 -35.46
N LEU A 69 -13.11 17.46 -35.97
CA LEU A 69 -14.02 16.48 -35.35
C LEU A 69 -13.41 15.07 -35.29
N LEU A 70 -12.70 14.65 -36.34
CA LEU A 70 -11.97 13.38 -36.36
C LEU A 70 -10.81 13.38 -35.35
N GLY A 71 -10.11 14.51 -35.20
CA GLY A 71 -9.09 14.72 -34.16
C GLY A 71 -9.68 14.59 -32.75
N HIS A 72 -10.85 15.20 -32.51
CA HIS A 72 -11.59 15.06 -31.25
C HIS A 72 -11.98 13.60 -30.97
N LEU A 73 -12.46 12.85 -31.96
CA LEU A 73 -12.76 11.42 -31.81
C LEU A 73 -11.52 10.59 -31.47
N GLN A 74 -10.38 10.88 -32.10
CA GLN A 74 -9.13 10.17 -31.81
C GLN A 74 -8.62 10.50 -30.39
N SER A 75 -8.77 11.75 -29.96
CA SER A 75 -8.48 12.18 -28.59
C SER A 75 -9.39 11.50 -27.57
N LEU A 76 -10.70 11.45 -27.82
CA LEU A 76 -11.69 10.76 -26.97
C LEU A 76 -11.39 9.26 -26.85
N ARG A 77 -11.01 8.59 -27.95
CA ARG A 77 -10.57 7.20 -27.92
C ARG A 77 -9.34 7.01 -27.02
N SER A 78 -8.37 7.92 -27.09
CA SER A 78 -7.19 7.88 -26.23
C SER A 78 -7.57 8.09 -24.75
N ASN A 79 -8.51 8.99 -24.48
CA ASN A 79 -8.98 9.30 -23.14
C ASN A 79 -9.78 8.15 -22.54
N LEU A 80 -10.64 7.47 -23.32
CA LEU A 80 -11.33 6.25 -22.89
C LEU A 80 -10.33 5.15 -22.50
N THR A 81 -9.25 4.99 -23.27
CA THR A 81 -8.19 4.03 -22.95
C THR A 81 -7.46 4.41 -21.64
N LYS A 82 -7.23 5.71 -21.41
CA LYS A 82 -6.63 6.19 -20.15
C LYS A 82 -7.57 5.95 -18.96
N VAL A 83 -8.85 6.28 -19.08
CA VAL A 83 -9.86 6.11 -18.02
C VAL A 83 -10.00 4.64 -17.66
N THR A 84 -10.08 3.75 -18.65
CA THR A 84 -10.14 2.29 -18.37
C THR A 84 -8.88 1.79 -17.65
N GLY A 85 -7.70 2.31 -18.00
CA GLY A 85 -6.45 2.05 -17.27
C GLY A 85 -6.48 2.59 -15.83
N GLN A 86 -6.97 3.81 -15.63
CA GLN A 86 -7.10 4.44 -14.31
C GLN A 86 -8.07 3.69 -13.42
N VAL A 87 -9.21 3.23 -13.94
CA VAL A 87 -10.19 2.41 -13.20
C VAL A 87 -9.54 1.11 -12.71
N ARG A 88 -8.80 0.40 -13.57
CA ARG A 88 -8.08 -0.83 -13.18
C ARG A 88 -7.00 -0.55 -12.13
N ALA A 89 -6.32 0.59 -12.21
CA ALA A 89 -5.32 0.99 -11.23
C ALA A 89 -5.95 1.36 -9.88
N LEU A 90 -7.08 2.08 -9.89
CA LEU A 90 -7.83 2.44 -8.70
C LEU A 90 -8.43 1.22 -8.01
N GLN A 91 -9.00 0.29 -8.77
CA GLN A 91 -9.50 -0.99 -8.24
C GLN A 91 -8.39 -1.71 -7.44
N LYS A 92 -7.19 -1.83 -8.01
CA LYS A 92 -6.05 -2.46 -7.33
C LYS A 92 -5.58 -1.70 -6.09
N ARG A 93 -5.67 -0.37 -6.09
CA ARG A 93 -5.35 0.46 -4.92
C ARG A 93 -6.39 0.26 -3.82
N ALA A 94 -7.66 0.32 -4.15
CA ALA A 94 -8.76 0.08 -3.22
C ALA A 94 -8.66 -1.31 -2.57
N ASP A 95 -8.41 -2.37 -3.36
CA ASP A 95 -8.21 -3.73 -2.84
C ASP A 95 -7.03 -3.82 -1.85
N ARG A 96 -5.96 -3.06 -2.11
CA ARG A 96 -4.78 -3.01 -1.24
C ARG A 96 -5.08 -2.25 0.04
N GLU A 97 -5.76 -1.13 -0.05
CA GLU A 97 -6.16 -0.31 1.10
C GLU A 97 -7.13 -1.06 2.00
N LEU A 98 -8.12 -1.75 1.42
CA LEU A 98 -9.07 -2.57 2.18
C LEU A 98 -8.34 -3.70 2.92
N LYS A 99 -7.41 -4.40 2.26
CA LYS A 99 -6.56 -5.41 2.91
C LYS A 99 -5.68 -4.82 4.01
N ASN A 100 -5.12 -3.62 3.81
CA ASN A 100 -4.29 -2.96 4.80
C ASN A 100 -5.13 -2.51 6.01
N ALA A 101 -6.29 -1.91 5.79
CA ALA A 101 -7.24 -1.52 6.82
C ALA A 101 -7.71 -2.73 7.64
N GLN A 102 -8.05 -3.85 6.98
CA GLN A 102 -8.39 -5.11 7.65
C GLN A 102 -7.25 -5.68 8.50
N LYS A 103 -6.00 -5.58 8.03
CA LYS A 103 -4.83 -5.99 8.82
C LYS A 103 -4.64 -5.09 10.03
N LEU A 104 -4.81 -3.78 9.86
CA LEU A 104 -4.67 -2.81 10.93
C LEU A 104 -5.76 -2.98 11.99
N SER A 105 -7.01 -3.19 11.57
CA SER A 105 -8.14 -3.44 12.47
C SER A 105 -7.96 -4.75 13.24
N LYS A 106 -7.53 -5.84 12.59
CA LYS A 106 -7.19 -7.10 13.26
C LYS A 106 -6.04 -6.94 14.26
N LYS A 107 -5.00 -6.17 13.95
CA LYS A 107 -3.91 -5.88 14.89
C LYS A 107 -4.40 -5.08 16.10
N ARG A 108 -5.23 -4.05 15.88
CA ARG A 108 -5.81 -3.24 16.97
C ARG A 108 -6.71 -4.08 17.85
N SER A 109 -7.60 -4.88 17.25
CA SER A 109 -8.48 -5.83 17.95
C SER A 109 -7.69 -6.86 18.76
N LYS A 110 -6.54 -7.36 18.29
CA LYS A 110 -5.67 -8.24 19.10
C LYS A 110 -4.98 -7.54 20.26
N ARG A 111 -4.73 -6.23 20.15
CA ARG A 111 -4.13 -5.44 21.23
C ARG A 111 -5.14 -5.05 22.31
N THR A 112 -6.37 -4.73 21.90
CA THR A 112 -7.46 -4.28 22.79
C THR A 112 -8.43 -5.39 23.16
N GLY A 113 -8.38 -6.54 22.49
CA GLY A 113 -9.27 -7.65 22.72
C GLY A 113 -8.99 -8.28 24.07
N ASN A 114 -10.08 -8.52 24.81
CA ASN A 114 -10.26 -9.24 26.07
C ASN A 114 -9.04 -10.06 26.53
N ARG A 115 -7.94 -9.38 26.89
CA ARG A 115 -6.84 -10.01 27.60
C ARG A 115 -7.46 -10.37 28.94
N ALA A 116 -7.47 -11.66 29.28
CA ALA A 116 -7.94 -12.11 30.58
C ALA A 116 -7.32 -11.18 31.64
N PRO A 117 -8.13 -10.66 32.59
CA PRO A 117 -7.62 -9.75 33.60
C PRO A 117 -6.41 -10.40 34.25
N SER A 118 -5.26 -9.74 34.09
CA SER A 118 -3.99 -10.22 34.63
C SER A 118 -4.18 -10.51 36.12
N GLY A 119 -3.59 -11.59 36.64
CA GLY A 119 -3.69 -11.94 38.07
C GLY A 119 -3.22 -10.82 39.01
N PHE A 120 -2.45 -9.86 38.49
CA PHE A 120 -2.05 -8.64 39.20
C PHE A 120 -3.20 -7.63 39.42
N VAL A 121 -4.26 -7.68 38.60
CA VAL A 121 -5.42 -6.77 38.64
C VAL A 121 -6.65 -7.44 39.27
N LYS A 122 -6.55 -8.72 39.67
CA LYS A 122 -7.66 -9.42 40.32
C LYS A 122 -7.91 -8.81 41.72
N PRO A 123 -9.12 -8.31 42.02
CA PRO A 123 -9.46 -7.89 43.37
C PRO A 123 -9.39 -9.08 44.33
N THR A 124 -8.68 -8.89 45.44
CA THR A 124 -8.53 -9.89 46.51
C THR A 124 -8.72 -9.20 47.85
N LYS A 125 -9.30 -9.90 48.82
CA LYS A 125 -9.45 -9.40 50.18
C LYS A 125 -8.07 -9.12 50.79
N ILE A 126 -7.86 -7.90 51.25
CA ILE A 126 -6.65 -7.52 51.99
C ILE A 126 -6.79 -7.86 53.47
N SER A 127 -5.65 -8.03 54.16
CA SER A 127 -5.65 -8.27 55.61
C SER A 127 -6.20 -7.07 56.38
N MET A 128 -6.67 -7.30 57.61
CA MET A 128 -7.25 -6.24 58.45
C MET A 128 -6.22 -5.17 58.81
N GLU A 129 -4.97 -5.57 59.05
CA GLU A 129 -3.86 -4.65 59.34
C GLU A 129 -3.56 -3.74 58.15
N LEU A 130 -3.52 -4.31 56.95
CA LEU A 130 -3.28 -3.54 55.73
C LEU A 130 -4.45 -2.60 55.43
N ALA A 131 -5.69 -3.04 55.66
CA ALA A 131 -6.86 -2.18 55.51
C ALA A 131 -6.81 -0.98 56.48
N ASN A 132 -6.44 -1.23 57.75
CA ASN A 132 -6.26 -0.17 58.74
C ASN A 132 -5.13 0.79 58.36
N PHE A 133 -3.99 0.27 57.89
CA PHE A 133 -2.86 1.08 57.42
C PHE A 133 -3.23 1.99 56.24
N LEU A 134 -4.02 1.48 55.29
CA LEU A 134 -4.49 2.22 54.12
C LEU A 134 -5.74 3.09 54.40
N GLY A 135 -6.28 3.07 55.63
CA GLY A 135 -7.49 3.80 55.99
C GLY A 135 -8.77 3.31 55.28
N LYS A 136 -8.82 2.03 54.89
CA LYS A 136 -9.96 1.39 54.19
C LYS A 136 -10.80 0.55 55.16
N PRO A 137 -12.10 0.32 54.87
CA PRO A 137 -12.91 -0.54 55.72
C PRO A 137 -12.42 -2.00 55.69
N LYS A 138 -12.69 -2.72 56.79
CA LYS A 138 -12.34 -4.14 56.95
C LYS A 138 -13.06 -4.98 55.91
N GLY A 139 -12.32 -5.85 55.23
CA GLY A 139 -12.88 -6.71 54.16
C GLY A 139 -12.96 -6.05 52.78
N THR A 140 -12.35 -4.86 52.60
CA THR A 140 -12.20 -4.27 51.27
C THR A 140 -11.44 -5.21 50.34
N GLU A 141 -11.92 -5.34 49.11
CA GLU A 141 -11.22 -6.07 48.06
C GLU A 141 -10.45 -5.07 47.20
N MET A 142 -9.15 -5.31 47.05
CA MET A 142 -8.26 -4.42 46.32
C MET A 142 -7.33 -5.25 45.44
N ALA A 143 -7.00 -4.74 44.25
CA ALA A 143 -6.04 -5.40 43.39
C ALA A 143 -4.60 -5.18 43.90
N ARG A 144 -3.70 -6.13 43.66
CA ARG A 144 -2.28 -6.01 44.03
C ARG A 144 -1.64 -4.70 43.52
N THR A 145 -1.97 -4.29 42.29
CA THR A 145 -1.46 -3.04 41.69
C THR A 145 -1.88 -1.77 42.41
N GLU A 146 -3.05 -1.79 43.06
CA GLU A 146 -3.59 -0.66 43.82
C GLU A 146 -2.92 -0.61 45.20
N VAL A 147 -2.79 -1.75 45.87
CA VAL A 147 -2.08 -1.87 47.16
C VAL A 147 -0.65 -1.32 47.06
N THR A 148 0.13 -1.75 46.07
CA THR A 148 1.51 -1.25 45.90
C THR A 148 1.54 0.25 45.57
N ARG A 149 0.53 0.78 44.87
CA ARG A 149 0.44 2.21 44.56
C ARG A 149 0.16 3.02 45.82
N GLU A 150 -0.78 2.58 46.66
CA GLU A 150 -1.09 3.27 47.91
C GLU A 150 0.10 3.22 48.88
N ILE A 151 0.80 2.08 49.00
CA ILE A 151 2.02 1.96 49.83
C ILE A 151 3.12 2.89 49.32
N ASN A 152 3.42 2.91 48.01
CA ASN A 152 4.43 3.82 47.46
C ASN A 152 4.01 5.30 47.61
N GLY A 153 2.72 5.59 47.52
CA GLY A 153 2.18 6.91 47.81
C GLY A 153 2.44 7.31 49.26
N TYR A 154 2.19 6.41 50.20
CA TYR A 154 2.46 6.60 51.62
C TYR A 154 3.95 6.83 51.89
N ILE A 155 4.84 6.00 51.33
CA ILE A 155 6.29 6.15 51.49
C ILE A 155 6.76 7.56 51.08
N ARG A 156 6.26 8.07 49.96
CA ARG A 156 6.60 9.43 49.49
C ARG A 156 5.97 10.52 50.34
N ALA A 157 4.71 10.36 50.74
CA ALA A 157 4.01 11.34 51.57
C ALA A 157 4.64 11.50 52.96
N HIS A 158 5.21 10.41 53.50
CA HIS A 158 5.83 10.37 54.82
C HIS A 158 7.37 10.44 54.79
N ASN A 159 7.98 10.68 53.62
CA ASN A 159 9.43 10.76 53.45
C ASN A 159 10.20 9.53 53.99
N LEU A 160 9.64 8.33 53.79
CA LEU A 160 10.21 7.05 54.25
C LEU A 160 11.18 6.42 53.24
N GLN A 161 11.49 7.13 52.14
CA GLN A 161 12.41 6.66 51.11
C GLN A 161 13.86 6.88 51.57
N ASP A 162 14.73 5.89 51.38
CA ASP A 162 16.15 6.04 51.67
C ASP A 162 16.79 7.02 50.67
N PRO A 163 17.38 8.14 51.11
CA PRO A 163 18.01 9.10 50.22
C PRO A 163 19.24 8.54 49.48
N LYS A 164 19.84 7.45 49.96
CA LYS A 164 21.03 6.83 49.33
C LYS A 164 20.66 5.71 48.36
N ASN A 165 19.45 5.17 48.43
CA ASN A 165 18.94 4.12 47.54
C ASN A 165 17.43 4.33 47.32
N GLY A 166 17.10 5.02 46.23
CA GLY A 166 15.73 5.34 45.84
C GLY A 166 14.91 4.14 45.39
#